data_AF-A0A7W0J7Y4-F1
#
_entry.id   AF-A0A7W0J7Y4-F1
#
_cell.length_a   1.000
_cell.length_b   1.000
_cell.length_c   1.000
_cell.angle_alpha   90.00
_cell.angle_beta   90.00
_cell.angle_gamma   90.00
#
_symmetry.space_group_name_H-M   'P 1'
#
loop_
_entity.id
_entity.type
_entity.pdbx_description
1 polymer ?
#
loop_
_entity_poly.entity_id
_entity_poly.type
_entity_poly.pdbx_seq_one_letter_code
_entity_poly.pdbx_strand_id
1 'polypeptide(L)'
;MAWSPTGHALAFVQPVNQYSGFYIGDLAVYDAATQEIVFTSKDQAVFGDLTWSPDGNILAYVSLDQTAGVYTVKTVTLANGIEVNIFGDDASTDDFASQKSILSWANEPDLIVTSICGADCVRLYQYNIVSQTLNALQEIRYNENNSLAVVDDLVSPDGYWQISIDNNDNTWITSGGESKIITQPENSSLSANANSQISLVLADTPLQEMKFSKDSKYLSLRTVEQVIIYQLGCTTE
;
A
#
# COMPACT_ATOMS: atom_id res chain seq x y z
N MET A 1 -9.53 -9.33 -20.89
CA MET A 1 -10.94 -9.42 -21.32
C MET A 1 -11.82 -9.13 -20.13
N ALA A 2 -13.00 -8.54 -20.32
CA ALA A 2 -13.93 -8.22 -19.24
C ALA A 2 -15.38 -8.16 -19.76
N TRP A 3 -16.31 -8.75 -19.03
CA TRP A 3 -17.75 -8.64 -19.31
C TRP A 3 -18.31 -7.32 -18.78
N SER A 4 -19.24 -6.73 -19.52
CA SER A 4 -20.03 -5.59 -19.07
C SER A 4 -20.89 -5.97 -17.87
N PRO A 5 -21.00 -5.10 -16.85
CA PRO A 5 -21.82 -5.36 -15.68
C PRO A 5 -23.33 -5.25 -15.94
N THR A 6 -23.74 -4.59 -17.03
CA THR A 6 -25.15 -4.25 -17.30
C THR A 6 -25.76 -4.97 -18.50
N GLY A 7 -24.98 -5.78 -19.23
CA GLY A 7 -25.46 -6.42 -20.45
C GLY A 7 -24.64 -7.61 -20.93
N HIS A 8 -24.77 -7.92 -22.22
CA HIS A 8 -24.15 -9.09 -22.85
C HIS A 8 -22.87 -8.72 -23.63
N ALA A 9 -22.26 -7.58 -23.30
CA ALA A 9 -21.07 -7.11 -24.00
C ALA A 9 -19.79 -7.68 -23.34
N LEU A 10 -18.88 -8.20 -24.16
CA LEU A 10 -17.56 -8.67 -23.77
C LEU A 10 -16.49 -7.78 -24.42
N ALA A 11 -15.70 -7.11 -23.60
CA ALA A 11 -14.51 -6.39 -24.05
C ALA A 11 -13.29 -7.34 -24.07
N PHE A 12 -12.51 -7.29 -25.14
CA PHE A 12 -11.27 -8.05 -25.27
C PHE A 12 -10.24 -7.30 -26.11
N VAL A 13 -8.97 -7.66 -25.95
CA VAL A 13 -7.87 -7.15 -26.77
C VAL A 13 -7.68 -8.13 -27.92
N GLN A 14 -7.86 -7.64 -29.15
CA GLN A 14 -7.65 -8.37 -30.37
C GLN A 14 -6.22 -8.12 -30.88
N PRO A 15 -5.35 -9.14 -30.95
CA PRO A 15 -4.01 -8.97 -31.48
C PRO A 15 -4.02 -8.46 -32.91
N VAL A 16 -3.13 -7.51 -33.22
CA VAL A 16 -2.93 -6.99 -34.57
C VAL A 16 -1.45 -6.98 -34.92
N ASN A 17 -1.14 -7.22 -36.19
CA ASN A 17 0.25 -7.42 -36.65
C ASN A 17 1.13 -6.15 -36.56
N GLN A 18 0.52 -4.98 -36.38
CA GLN A 18 1.23 -3.69 -36.36
C GLN A 18 1.93 -3.38 -35.02
N TYR A 19 1.68 -4.16 -33.96
CA TYR A 19 2.28 -3.94 -32.65
C TYR A 19 3.29 -5.02 -32.27
N SER A 20 4.45 -4.58 -31.77
CA SER A 20 5.47 -5.47 -31.21
C SER A 20 5.21 -5.64 -29.72
N GLY A 21 4.56 -6.73 -29.31
CA GLY A 21 4.33 -7.03 -27.90
C GLY A 21 3.30 -8.14 -27.70
N PHE A 22 3.56 -9.02 -26.72
CA PHE A 22 2.54 -9.96 -26.27
C PHE A 22 1.40 -9.21 -25.58
N TYR A 23 0.16 -9.58 -25.86
CA TYR A 23 -1.05 -9.00 -25.28
C TYR A 23 -1.35 -7.53 -25.65
N ILE A 24 -0.68 -6.99 -26.68
CA ILE A 24 -1.00 -5.67 -27.24
C ILE A 24 -1.86 -5.84 -28.49
N GLY A 25 -2.92 -5.04 -28.60
CA GLY A 25 -3.81 -5.10 -29.74
C GLY A 25 -4.87 -4.01 -29.74
N ASP A 26 -5.82 -4.11 -30.65
CA ASP A 26 -6.99 -3.23 -30.64
C ASP A 26 -8.00 -3.72 -29.60
N LEU A 27 -8.68 -2.79 -28.93
CA LEU A 27 -9.85 -3.09 -28.12
C LEU A 27 -11.04 -3.41 -29.03
N ALA A 28 -11.67 -4.56 -28.80
CA ALA A 28 -12.94 -4.93 -29.41
C ALA A 28 -13.99 -5.19 -28.33
N VAL A 29 -15.25 -4.86 -28.64
CA VAL A 29 -16.41 -5.18 -27.81
C VAL A 29 -17.38 -6.00 -28.64
N TYR A 30 -17.67 -7.22 -28.17
CA TYR A 30 -18.63 -8.14 -28.77
C TYR A 30 -19.91 -8.18 -27.95
N ASP A 31 -21.06 -7.96 -28.57
CA ASP A 31 -22.36 -8.16 -27.95
C ASP A 31 -22.84 -9.59 -28.23
N ALA A 32 -22.96 -10.39 -27.19
CA ALA A 32 -23.31 -11.80 -27.31
C ALA A 32 -24.80 -12.06 -27.61
N ALA A 33 -25.68 -11.08 -27.38
CA ALA A 33 -27.10 -11.21 -27.69
C ALA A 33 -27.38 -11.02 -29.18
N THR A 34 -26.71 -10.04 -29.78
CA THR A 34 -26.79 -9.72 -31.23
C THR A 34 -25.78 -10.52 -32.06
N GLN A 35 -24.73 -11.04 -31.43
CA GLN A 35 -23.61 -11.75 -32.05
C GLN A 35 -22.76 -10.87 -32.98
N GLU A 36 -22.60 -9.60 -32.62
CA GLU A 36 -21.88 -8.62 -33.42
C GLU A 36 -20.78 -7.91 -32.62
N ILE A 37 -19.76 -7.43 -33.35
CA ILE A 37 -18.78 -6.49 -32.78
C ILE A 37 -19.41 -5.10 -32.80
N VAL A 38 -19.70 -4.56 -31.61
CA VAL A 38 -20.37 -3.26 -31.45
C VAL A 38 -19.39 -2.10 -31.28
N PHE A 39 -18.12 -2.39 -31.00
CA PHE A 39 -17.07 -1.38 -30.92
C PHE A 39 -15.70 -1.98 -31.29
N THR A 40 -14.85 -1.18 -31.95
CA THR A 40 -13.44 -1.49 -32.18
C THR A 40 -12.63 -0.20 -32.12
N SER A 41 -11.62 -0.14 -31.26
CA SER A 41 -10.65 0.96 -31.27
C SER A 41 -9.78 0.85 -32.51
N LYS A 42 -9.42 1.97 -33.14
CA LYS A 42 -8.52 1.96 -34.30
C LYS A 42 -7.15 2.45 -33.91
N ASP A 43 -6.14 1.70 -34.31
CA ASP A 43 -4.73 2.06 -34.18
C ASP A 43 -4.33 2.36 -32.72
N GLN A 44 -4.84 1.58 -31.77
CA GLN A 44 -4.48 1.70 -30.36
C GLN A 44 -3.66 0.48 -29.92
N ALA A 45 -2.48 0.72 -29.36
CA ALA A 45 -1.72 -0.31 -28.66
C ALA A 45 -2.33 -0.54 -27.26
N VAL A 46 -3.51 -1.14 -27.20
CA VAL A 46 -4.18 -1.50 -25.93
C VAL A 46 -3.42 -2.65 -25.32
N PHE A 47 -2.89 -2.43 -24.11
CA PHE A 47 -2.10 -3.42 -23.36
C PHE A 47 -3.00 -4.32 -22.49
N GLY A 48 -4.20 -3.85 -22.15
CA GLY A 48 -5.20 -4.61 -21.39
C GLY A 48 -5.78 -3.83 -20.22
N ASP A 49 -5.99 -4.54 -19.10
CA ASP A 49 -6.63 -4.01 -17.89
C ASP A 49 -8.01 -3.38 -18.15
N LEU A 50 -8.84 -4.13 -18.87
CA LEU A 50 -10.14 -3.66 -19.33
C LEU A 50 -11.13 -3.59 -18.16
N THR A 51 -11.59 -2.40 -17.82
CA THR A 51 -12.49 -2.16 -16.69
C THR A 51 -13.71 -1.36 -17.11
N TRP A 52 -14.88 -1.97 -17.03
CA TRP A 52 -16.17 -1.33 -17.34
C TRP A 52 -16.61 -0.40 -16.23
N SER A 53 -17.19 0.75 -16.59
CA SER A 53 -17.96 1.56 -15.66
C SER A 53 -19.15 0.76 -15.11
N PRO A 54 -19.63 1.06 -13.89
CA PRO A 54 -20.76 0.36 -13.29
C PRO A 54 -22.03 0.37 -14.15
N ASP A 55 -22.30 1.45 -14.88
CA ASP A 55 -23.40 1.58 -15.84
C ASP A 55 -23.16 0.84 -17.18
N GLY A 56 -21.93 0.41 -17.45
CA GLY A 56 -21.52 -0.27 -18.67
C GLY A 56 -21.40 0.62 -19.91
N ASN A 57 -21.44 1.95 -19.77
CA ASN A 57 -21.34 2.88 -20.91
C ASN A 57 -19.90 3.24 -21.29
N ILE A 58 -18.97 3.10 -20.35
CA ILE A 58 -17.56 3.50 -20.49
C ILE A 58 -16.67 2.30 -20.23
N LEU A 59 -15.60 2.19 -21.00
CA LEU A 59 -14.52 1.25 -20.76
C LEU A 59 -13.21 1.99 -20.49
N ALA A 60 -12.59 1.71 -19.35
CA ALA A 60 -11.22 2.11 -19.06
C ALA A 60 -10.25 1.00 -19.48
N TYR A 61 -9.08 1.37 -20.00
CA TYR A 61 -8.03 0.44 -20.39
C TYR A 61 -6.65 1.07 -20.32
N VAL A 62 -5.62 0.24 -20.17
CA VAL A 62 -4.22 0.66 -20.28
C VAL A 62 -3.78 0.59 -21.74
N SER A 63 -3.10 1.62 -22.20
CA SER A 63 -2.54 1.72 -23.54
C SER A 63 -1.07 2.12 -23.48
N LEU A 64 -0.27 1.58 -24.39
CA LEU A 64 1.11 2.00 -24.61
C LEU A 64 1.15 3.09 -25.68
N ASP A 65 1.61 4.29 -25.34
CA ASP A 65 2.05 5.25 -26.35
C ASP A 65 3.34 4.73 -26.96
N GLN A 66 3.27 4.21 -28.19
CA GLN A 66 4.43 3.63 -28.86
C GLN A 66 5.47 4.67 -29.28
N THR A 67 5.07 5.94 -29.39
CA THR A 67 5.98 7.03 -29.77
C THR A 67 6.77 7.48 -28.54
N ALA A 68 6.08 7.70 -27.42
CA ALA A 68 6.70 8.15 -26.18
C ALA A 68 7.29 7.00 -25.35
N GLY A 69 6.89 5.75 -25.61
CA GLY A 69 7.34 4.58 -24.86
C GLY A 69 6.75 4.48 -23.46
N VAL A 70 5.65 5.19 -23.19
CA VAL A 70 5.03 5.29 -21.86
C VAL A 70 3.63 4.66 -21.84
N TYR A 71 3.30 3.99 -20.74
CA TYR A 71 1.94 3.54 -20.50
C TYR A 71 1.07 4.68 -19.99
N THR A 72 -0.16 4.73 -20.49
CA THR A 72 -1.22 5.60 -20.00
C THR A 72 -2.51 4.82 -19.77
N VAL A 73 -3.46 5.45 -19.10
CA VAL A 73 -4.83 4.97 -18.98
C VAL A 73 -5.72 5.83 -19.86
N LYS A 74 -6.57 5.19 -20.66
CA LYS A 74 -7.62 5.84 -21.45
C LYS A 74 -8.99 5.35 -21.01
N THR A 75 -9.99 6.20 -21.16
CA THR A 75 -11.40 5.80 -21.15
C THR A 75 -11.99 5.97 -22.55
N VAL A 76 -12.94 5.11 -22.91
CA VAL A 76 -13.75 5.26 -24.12
C VAL A 76 -15.23 5.19 -23.78
N THR A 77 -16.02 6.12 -24.32
CA THR A 77 -17.47 6.10 -24.25
C THR A 77 -18.01 5.31 -25.45
N LEU A 78 -18.65 4.16 -25.21
CA LEU A 78 -18.98 3.23 -26.30
C LEU A 78 -20.02 3.78 -27.28
N ALA A 79 -20.95 4.61 -26.81
CA ALA A 79 -22.04 5.15 -27.63
C ALA A 79 -21.56 6.06 -28.76
N ASN A 80 -20.42 6.72 -28.60
CA ASN A 80 -19.91 7.71 -29.56
C ASN A 80 -18.42 7.52 -29.89
N GLY A 81 -17.73 6.58 -29.24
CA GLY A 81 -16.30 6.33 -29.43
C GLY A 81 -15.40 7.46 -28.95
N ILE A 82 -15.89 8.37 -28.09
CA ILE A 82 -15.05 9.44 -27.54
C ILE A 82 -14.07 8.83 -26.55
N GLU A 83 -12.79 9.02 -26.82
CA GLU A 83 -11.68 8.61 -25.97
C GLU A 83 -11.11 9.78 -25.18
N VAL A 84 -10.72 9.53 -23.93
CA VAL A 84 -10.01 10.49 -23.08
C VAL A 84 -8.75 9.84 -22.53
N ASN A 85 -7.59 10.48 -22.75
CA ASN A 85 -6.34 10.11 -22.10
C ASN A 85 -6.30 10.73 -20.70
N ILE A 86 -6.36 9.89 -19.66
CA ILE A 86 -6.51 10.32 -18.27
C ILE A 86 -5.27 11.06 -17.76
N PHE A 87 -4.08 10.62 -18.18
CA PHE A 87 -2.82 11.22 -17.74
C PHE A 87 -2.31 12.30 -18.69
N GLY A 88 -2.79 12.34 -19.95
CA GLY A 88 -2.34 13.33 -20.92
C GLY A 88 -0.82 13.37 -21.06
N ASP A 89 -0.25 14.57 -20.97
CA ASP A 89 1.20 14.81 -21.02
C ASP A 89 1.93 14.38 -19.73
N ASP A 90 1.20 14.17 -18.63
CA ASP A 90 1.73 13.75 -17.32
C ASP A 90 1.84 12.22 -17.20
N ALA A 91 1.75 11.49 -18.32
CA ALA A 91 1.86 10.03 -18.34
C ALA A 91 3.26 9.52 -17.98
N SER A 92 4.31 10.32 -18.21
CA SER A 92 5.68 9.99 -17.82
C SER A 92 5.90 10.35 -16.35
N THR A 93 6.00 9.32 -15.51
CA THR A 93 6.07 9.43 -14.04
C THR A 93 7.35 8.84 -13.44
N ASP A 94 8.18 8.20 -14.27
CA ASP A 94 9.48 7.63 -13.92
C ASP A 94 10.40 7.60 -15.15
N ASP A 95 11.66 7.18 -14.95
CA ASP A 95 12.65 6.99 -16.02
C ASP A 95 12.43 5.71 -16.85
N PHE A 96 11.35 4.95 -16.56
CA PHE A 96 11.01 3.70 -17.21
C PHE A 96 9.77 3.90 -18.10
N ALA A 97 9.01 2.83 -18.34
CA ALA A 97 7.79 2.89 -19.15
C ALA A 97 6.59 3.49 -18.40
N SER A 98 6.78 3.96 -17.15
CA SER A 98 5.72 4.59 -16.34
C SER A 98 4.46 3.74 -16.25
N GLN A 99 4.62 2.47 -15.89
CA GLN A 99 3.54 1.48 -15.92
C GLN A 99 2.31 1.97 -15.13
N LYS A 100 1.14 1.80 -15.75
CA LYS A 100 -0.16 2.15 -15.18
C LYS A 100 -1.01 0.90 -14.99
N SER A 101 -1.96 0.97 -14.08
CA SER A 101 -3.02 -0.02 -13.93
C SER A 101 -4.31 0.65 -13.46
N ILE A 102 -5.43 -0.02 -13.71
CA ILE A 102 -6.75 0.36 -13.25
C ILE A 102 -7.09 -0.53 -12.07
N LEU A 103 -7.37 0.06 -10.91
CA LEU A 103 -7.70 -0.71 -9.72
C LEU A 103 -9.18 -1.12 -9.74
N SER A 104 -10.06 -0.12 -9.85
CA SER A 104 -11.52 -0.29 -9.92
C SER A 104 -12.21 1.06 -10.05
N TRP A 105 -13.50 1.04 -10.35
CA TRP A 105 -14.38 2.17 -10.07
C TRP A 105 -14.70 2.19 -8.57
N ALA A 106 -14.40 3.30 -7.90
CA ALA A 106 -14.79 3.47 -6.50
C ALA A 106 -16.29 3.72 -6.37
N ASN A 107 -16.83 4.50 -7.29
CA ASN A 107 -18.24 4.79 -7.50
C ASN A 107 -18.39 5.39 -8.92
N GLU A 108 -19.61 5.72 -9.35
CA GLU A 108 -19.75 6.69 -10.43
C GLU A 108 -19.77 8.10 -9.84
N PRO A 109 -18.98 9.05 -10.38
CA PRO A 109 -18.15 8.99 -11.60
C PRO A 109 -16.63 8.76 -11.38
N ASP A 110 -16.22 8.15 -10.27
CA ASP A 110 -14.80 8.10 -9.87
C ASP A 110 -14.10 6.75 -10.17
N LEU A 111 -13.08 6.81 -11.04
CA LEU A 111 -12.20 5.71 -11.39
C LEU A 111 -10.89 5.80 -10.60
N ILE A 112 -10.48 4.70 -9.96
CA ILE A 112 -9.20 4.59 -9.27
C ILE A 112 -8.17 3.94 -10.18
N VAL A 113 -7.07 4.64 -10.42
CA VAL A 113 -5.95 4.19 -11.23
C VAL A 113 -4.65 4.28 -10.42
N THR A 114 -3.65 3.51 -10.82
CA THR A 114 -2.33 3.51 -10.22
C THR A 114 -1.27 3.85 -11.26
N SER A 115 -0.20 4.49 -10.80
CA SER A 115 1.00 4.74 -11.57
C SER A 115 2.22 4.38 -10.74
N ILE A 116 3.20 3.75 -11.36
CA ILE A 116 4.55 3.70 -10.81
C ILE A 116 5.09 5.14 -10.75
N CYS A 117 5.73 5.51 -9.64
CA CYS A 117 6.32 6.84 -9.43
C CYS A 117 7.84 6.79 -9.17
N GLY A 118 8.45 5.62 -9.33
CA GLY A 118 9.84 5.34 -9.01
C GLY A 118 10.07 3.84 -8.81
N ALA A 119 11.27 3.46 -8.37
CA ALA A 119 11.64 2.04 -8.23
C ALA A 119 10.87 1.31 -7.12
N ASP A 120 10.39 2.02 -6.09
CA ASP A 120 9.81 1.43 -4.88
C ASP A 120 8.46 2.05 -4.47
N CYS A 121 7.82 2.81 -5.38
CA CYS A 121 6.56 3.49 -5.08
C CYS A 121 5.49 3.30 -6.15
N VAL A 122 4.25 3.20 -5.67
CA VAL A 122 3.04 3.25 -6.48
C VAL A 122 2.17 4.38 -5.96
N ARG A 123 1.74 5.27 -6.85
CA ARG A 123 0.83 6.36 -6.52
C ARG A 123 -0.58 6.04 -7.00
N LEU A 124 -1.55 6.24 -6.13
CA LEU A 124 -2.98 6.12 -6.44
C LEU A 124 -3.50 7.46 -6.92
N TYR A 125 -4.36 7.41 -7.93
CA TYR A 125 -5.07 8.56 -8.44
C TYR A 125 -6.58 8.26 -8.52
N GLN A 126 -7.38 9.28 -8.28
CA GLN A 126 -8.81 9.29 -8.52
C GLN A 126 -9.09 10.17 -9.73
N TYR A 127 -9.59 9.56 -10.79
CA TYR A 127 -10.04 10.26 -11.98
C TYR A 127 -11.56 10.39 -11.95
N ASN A 128 -12.05 11.62 -12.00
CA ASN A 128 -13.48 11.89 -12.12
C ASN A 128 -13.82 12.06 -13.60
N ILE A 129 -14.67 11.19 -14.16
CA ILE A 129 -14.97 11.19 -15.59
C ILE A 129 -15.83 12.39 -16.05
N VAL A 130 -16.58 13.02 -15.14
CA VAL A 130 -17.48 14.13 -15.47
C VAL A 130 -16.72 15.44 -15.51
N SER A 131 -15.93 15.73 -14.47
CA SER A 131 -15.09 16.92 -14.43
C SER A 131 -13.79 16.76 -15.22
N GLN A 132 -13.45 15.52 -15.62
CA GLN A 132 -12.18 15.15 -16.26
C GLN A 132 -10.94 15.56 -15.44
N THR A 133 -11.08 15.53 -14.11
CA THR A 133 -9.99 15.89 -13.20
C THR A 133 -9.31 14.66 -12.64
N LEU A 134 -7.98 14.63 -12.69
CA LEU A 134 -7.14 13.60 -12.09
C LEU A 134 -6.54 14.12 -10.78
N ASN A 135 -6.94 13.54 -9.65
CA ASN A 135 -6.44 13.90 -8.33
C ASN A 135 -5.50 12.82 -7.80
N ALA A 136 -4.30 13.19 -7.38
CA ALA A 136 -3.43 12.28 -6.64
C ALA A 136 -4.00 12.02 -5.25
N LEU A 137 -4.05 10.75 -4.85
CA LEU A 137 -4.49 10.31 -3.53
C LEU A 137 -3.27 10.10 -2.63
N GLN A 138 -2.86 8.83 -2.48
CA GLN A 138 -1.74 8.44 -1.63
C GLN A 138 -0.61 7.82 -2.46
N GLU A 139 0.59 7.94 -1.92
CA GLU A 139 1.76 7.20 -2.36
C GLU A 139 1.98 6.02 -1.42
N ILE A 140 2.11 4.83 -1.99
CA ILE A 140 2.43 3.61 -1.27
C ILE A 140 3.90 3.29 -1.59
N ARG A 141 4.73 3.28 -0.56
CA ARG A 141 6.14 2.87 -0.66
C ARG A 141 6.30 1.49 -0.06
N TYR A 142 6.81 0.54 -0.85
CA TYR A 142 6.99 -0.83 -0.38
C TYR A 142 7.97 -0.91 0.80
N ASN A 143 9.00 -0.06 0.79
CA ASN A 143 10.02 0.01 1.84
C ASN A 143 9.52 0.64 3.15
N GLU A 144 8.33 1.27 3.16
CA GLU A 144 7.71 1.86 4.35
C GLU A 144 6.60 0.95 4.93
N ASN A 145 6.41 -0.24 4.36
CA ASN A 145 5.46 -1.21 4.90
C ASN A 145 6.00 -1.88 6.17
N ASN A 146 5.67 -1.29 7.32
CA ASN A 146 6.03 -1.80 8.64
C ASN A 146 5.08 -2.89 9.16
N SER A 147 4.24 -3.52 8.33
CA SER A 147 3.30 -4.56 8.79
C SER A 147 3.98 -5.79 9.40
N LEU A 148 5.26 -5.98 9.10
CA LEU A 148 6.12 -7.03 9.67
C LEU A 148 7.14 -6.48 10.68
N ALA A 149 7.10 -5.18 10.98
CA ALA A 149 8.00 -4.60 11.96
C ALA A 149 7.66 -5.16 13.35
N VAL A 150 8.66 -5.69 14.02
CA VAL A 150 8.57 -6.05 15.44
C VAL A 150 8.51 -4.74 16.23
N VAL A 151 7.40 -4.53 16.96
CA VAL A 151 7.21 -3.37 17.84
C VAL A 151 7.46 -3.83 19.26
N ASP A 152 8.32 -3.18 20.01
CA ASP A 152 8.59 -3.56 21.41
C ASP A 152 7.58 -2.98 22.40
N ASP A 153 7.24 -3.74 23.44
CA ASP A 153 6.41 -3.25 24.53
C ASP A 153 7.30 -2.57 25.59
N LEU A 154 7.33 -1.23 25.61
CA LEU A 154 8.07 -0.47 26.62
C LEU A 154 7.30 -0.25 27.92
N VAL A 155 6.00 -0.55 27.93
CA VAL A 155 5.13 -0.39 29.09
C VAL A 155 4.20 -1.61 29.18
N SER A 156 4.01 -2.15 30.38
CA SER A 156 3.08 -3.26 30.57
C SER A 156 1.63 -2.86 30.31
N PRO A 157 0.74 -3.81 29.94
CA PRO A 157 -0.67 -3.51 29.68
C PRO A 157 -1.44 -2.79 30.80
N ASP A 158 -1.02 -2.97 32.06
CA ASP A 158 -1.60 -2.30 33.24
C ASP A 158 -0.94 -0.95 33.58
N GLY A 159 0.08 -0.54 32.82
CA GLY A 159 0.84 0.69 33.02
C GLY A 159 1.80 0.67 34.22
N TYR A 160 1.94 -0.46 34.92
CA TYR A 160 2.69 -0.55 36.17
C TYR A 160 4.20 -0.73 35.97
N TRP A 161 4.60 -1.46 34.92
CA TRP A 161 6.01 -1.71 34.57
C TRP A 161 6.42 -0.90 33.36
N GLN A 162 7.61 -0.31 33.41
CA GLN A 162 8.19 0.45 32.30
C GLN A 162 9.62 -0.02 32.02
N ILE A 163 9.97 -0.16 30.74
CA ILE A 163 11.30 -0.57 30.29
C ILE A 163 12.02 0.63 29.69
N SER A 164 13.31 0.72 29.98
CA SER A 164 14.23 1.67 29.35
C SER A 164 15.54 0.97 29.02
N ILE A 165 16.17 1.40 27.93
CA ILE A 165 17.48 0.90 27.49
C ILE A 165 18.45 2.08 27.50
N ASP A 166 19.62 1.90 28.12
CA ASP A 166 20.66 2.93 28.15
C ASP A 166 21.62 2.81 26.95
N ASN A 167 22.58 3.73 26.86
CA ASN A 167 23.53 3.78 25.73
C ASN A 167 24.51 2.59 25.69
N ASN A 168 24.53 1.75 26.72
CA ASN A 168 25.38 0.57 26.81
C ASN A 168 24.53 -0.71 26.68
N ASP A 169 23.35 -0.64 26.04
CA ASP A 169 22.42 -1.74 25.85
C ASP A 169 21.96 -2.43 27.15
N ASN A 170 22.04 -1.74 28.30
CA ASN A 170 21.48 -2.26 29.54
C ASN A 170 19.97 -2.01 29.55
N THR A 171 19.21 -3.06 29.84
CA THR A 171 17.75 -3.03 29.93
C THR A 171 17.32 -2.92 31.38
N TRP A 172 16.65 -1.82 31.70
CA TRP A 172 16.17 -1.49 33.03
C TRP A 172 14.65 -1.57 33.07
N ILE A 173 14.11 -2.17 34.13
CA ILE A 173 12.67 -2.17 34.41
C ILE A 173 12.38 -1.34 35.66
N THR A 174 11.34 -0.53 35.60
CA THR A 174 10.86 0.31 36.71
C THR A 174 9.44 -0.11 37.11
N SER A 175 9.18 -0.31 38.40
CA SER A 175 7.85 -0.59 38.97
C SER A 175 7.18 0.69 39.49
N GLY A 176 5.85 0.75 39.49
CA GLY A 176 5.08 1.85 40.08
C GLY A 176 4.68 2.93 39.07
N GLY A 177 3.43 2.84 38.61
CA GLY A 177 2.86 3.67 37.55
C GLY A 177 2.94 5.20 37.76
N GLU A 178 3.19 5.87 36.63
CA GLU A 178 3.33 7.29 36.26
C GLU A 178 4.42 8.18 36.90
N SER A 179 5.61 8.25 36.27
CA SER A 179 6.20 9.57 35.96
C SER A 179 6.72 9.61 34.51
N LYS A 180 6.31 10.67 33.80
CA LYS A 180 6.65 10.99 32.42
C LYS A 180 7.99 11.74 32.42
N ILE A 181 9.00 11.32 31.67
CA ILE A 181 9.33 11.74 30.30
C ILE A 181 10.37 10.78 29.71
N ILE A 182 10.11 10.34 28.47
CA ILE A 182 11.09 9.74 27.57
C ILE A 182 11.78 10.87 26.80
N THR A 183 13.10 10.95 26.87
CA THR A 183 13.89 11.61 25.82
C THR A 183 15.22 10.89 25.63
N GLN A 184 15.45 10.41 24.40
CA GLN A 184 16.76 10.33 23.76
C GLN A 184 16.59 11.00 22.38
N PRO A 185 17.60 11.68 21.80
CA PRO A 185 19.03 11.47 22.00
C PRO A 185 19.74 12.66 22.67
N GLU A 186 20.78 12.32 23.42
CA GLU A 186 21.67 13.20 24.19
C GLU A 186 21.11 13.68 25.55
N ASN A 187 21.42 12.88 26.59
CA ASN A 187 21.13 13.04 28.03
C ASN A 187 19.90 12.25 28.52
N SER A 188 20.15 10.96 28.81
CA SER A 188 19.24 10.03 29.47
C SER A 188 18.72 10.57 30.81
N SER A 189 17.39 10.67 30.96
CA SER A 189 16.74 10.84 32.26
C SER A 189 15.74 9.72 32.51
N LEU A 190 16.00 8.92 33.55
CA LEU A 190 15.04 7.98 34.12
C LEU A 190 14.12 8.77 35.06
N SER A 191 12.85 8.97 34.69
CA SER A 191 11.84 9.51 35.61
C SER A 191 11.09 8.37 36.29
N ALA A 192 11.37 8.16 37.58
CA ALA A 192 10.65 7.20 38.41
C ALA A 192 9.94 7.94 39.54
N ASN A 193 8.79 7.45 39.99
CA ASN A 193 8.14 7.99 41.18
C ASN A 193 8.96 7.69 42.44
N ALA A 194 8.77 8.46 43.51
CA ALA A 194 9.50 8.28 44.77
C ALA A 194 9.31 6.87 45.40
N ASN A 195 8.29 6.13 44.98
CA ASN A 195 7.98 4.78 45.47
C ASN A 195 8.26 3.68 44.42
N SER A 196 8.86 4.02 43.28
CA SER A 196 9.19 3.09 42.21
C SER A 196 10.45 2.30 42.51
N GLN A 197 10.49 1.00 42.16
CA GLN A 197 11.71 0.20 42.21
C GLN A 197 12.27 0.04 40.81
N ILE A 198 13.57 0.33 40.64
CA ILE A 198 14.29 0.12 39.38
C ILE A 198 15.15 -1.13 39.52
N SER A 199 15.10 -2.02 38.54
CA SER A 199 15.91 -3.25 38.50
C SER A 199 16.58 -3.37 37.13
N LEU A 200 17.86 -3.75 37.13
CA LEU A 200 18.56 -4.17 35.91
C LEU A 200 18.09 -5.56 35.53
N VAL A 201 17.55 -5.72 34.32
CA VAL A 201 17.03 -7.00 33.82
C VAL A 201 18.09 -7.73 33.02
N LEU A 202 18.77 -7.01 32.13
CA LEU A 202 19.78 -7.55 31.23
C LEU A 202 20.84 -6.47 30.99
N ALA A 203 22.12 -6.85 31.01
CA ALA A 203 23.23 -5.92 30.86
C ALA A 203 23.98 -6.18 29.54
N ASP A 204 24.39 -5.10 28.86
CA ASP A 204 25.28 -5.15 27.69
C ASP A 204 24.87 -6.21 26.65
N THR A 205 23.57 -6.30 26.37
CA THR A 205 23.02 -7.31 25.46
C THR A 205 22.00 -6.68 24.51
N PRO A 206 22.29 -6.67 23.19
CA PRO A 206 21.36 -6.15 22.20
C PRO A 206 20.07 -6.98 22.16
N LEU A 207 18.94 -6.29 22.35
CA LEU A 207 17.60 -6.88 22.26
C LEU A 207 17.06 -6.79 20.83
N GLN A 208 16.40 -7.87 20.39
CA GLN A 208 15.66 -7.93 19.12
C GLN A 208 14.15 -7.72 19.31
N GLU A 209 13.62 -8.11 20.48
CA GLU A 209 12.19 -8.06 20.76
C GLU A 209 11.92 -8.06 22.26
N MET A 210 10.94 -7.28 22.70
CA MET A 210 10.45 -7.20 24.08
C MET A 210 8.92 -7.26 24.12
N LYS A 211 8.38 -8.16 24.95
CA LYS A 211 6.93 -8.33 25.08
C LYS A 211 6.50 -8.57 26.52
N PHE A 212 5.46 -7.87 26.96
CA PHE A 212 4.80 -8.19 28.22
C PHE A 212 3.71 -9.24 27.99
N SER A 213 3.49 -10.10 28.98
CA SER A 213 2.27 -10.90 29.02
C SER A 213 1.06 -9.99 29.20
N LYS A 214 -0.09 -10.43 28.67
CA LYS A 214 -1.35 -9.66 28.72
C LYS A 214 -1.80 -9.32 30.16
N ASP A 215 -1.43 -10.15 31.13
CA ASP A 215 -1.72 -9.96 32.55
C ASP A 215 -0.63 -9.18 33.31
N SER A 216 0.37 -8.65 32.60
CA SER A 216 1.49 -7.87 33.13
C SER A 216 2.38 -8.61 34.15
N LYS A 217 2.27 -9.94 34.25
CA LYS A 217 3.04 -10.75 35.20
C LYS A 217 4.35 -11.29 34.65
N TYR A 218 4.53 -11.28 33.34
CA TYR A 218 5.74 -11.79 32.70
C TYR A 218 6.28 -10.79 31.68
N LEU A 219 7.60 -10.73 31.58
CA LEU A 219 8.33 -10.02 30.53
C LEU A 219 9.18 -11.03 29.76
N SER A 220 8.98 -11.11 28.45
CA SER A 220 9.86 -11.86 27.55
C SER A 220 10.79 -10.91 26.81
N LEU A 221 12.07 -11.24 26.80
CA LEU A 221 13.14 -10.55 26.09
C LEU A 221 13.79 -11.51 25.09
N ARG A 222 13.96 -11.08 23.86
CA ARG A 222 14.66 -11.84 22.81
C ARG A 222 15.99 -11.19 22.50
N THR A 223 17.04 -11.99 22.53
CA THR A 223 18.36 -11.63 22.02
C THR A 223 18.63 -12.42 20.74
N VAL A 224 19.80 -12.21 20.13
CA VAL A 224 20.27 -13.04 19.00
C VAL A 224 20.35 -14.53 19.37
N GLU A 225 20.64 -14.85 20.62
CA GLU A 225 20.99 -16.20 21.05
C GLU A 225 19.87 -16.92 21.81
N GLN A 226 18.96 -16.18 22.46
CA GLN A 226 17.96 -16.78 23.34
C GLN A 226 16.71 -15.92 23.54
N VAL A 227 15.66 -16.55 24.05
CA VAL A 227 14.48 -15.89 24.61
C VAL A 227 14.48 -16.12 26.11
N ILE A 228 14.48 -15.03 26.87
CA ILE A 228 14.48 -15.05 28.34
C ILE A 228 13.09 -14.60 28.81
N ILE A 229 12.53 -15.29 29.80
CA ILE A 229 11.23 -14.94 30.38
C ILE A 229 11.42 -14.68 31.88
N TYR A 230 11.06 -13.48 32.31
CA TYR A 230 11.06 -13.05 33.70
C TYR A 230 9.63 -13.05 34.24
N GLN A 231 9.45 -13.59 35.44
CA GLN A 231 8.24 -13.35 36.22
C GLN A 231 8.42 -12.08 37.05
N LEU A 232 7.45 -11.17 36.96
CA LEU A 232 7.50 -9.84 37.58
C LEU A 232 6.74 -9.84 38.91
N GLY A 233 7.25 -9.10 39.89
CA GLY A 233 6.57 -8.88 41.17
C GLY A 233 6.59 -10.05 42.16
N CYS A 234 7.52 -11.01 42.02
CA CYS A 234 7.67 -12.09 43.01
C CYS A 234 8.14 -11.55 44.36
N THR A 235 7.35 -11.75 45.42
CA THR A 235 7.82 -11.67 46.80
C THR A 235 8.33 -13.06 47.21
N THR A 236 9.52 -13.15 47.79
CA THR A 236 9.95 -14.35 48.50
C THR A 236 9.01 -14.55 49.69
N GLU A 237 8.26 -15.64 49.73
CA GLU A 237 7.66 -16.13 50.99
C GLU A 237 8.76 -16.48 52.01
#